data_AF-A0A6S6S5S4-F1
#
_entry.id   AF-A0A6S6S5S4-F1
#
_cell.length_a   1.000
_cell.length_b   1.000
_cell.length_c   1.000
_cell.angle_alpha   90.00
_cell.angle_beta   90.00
_cell.angle_gamma   90.00
#
_symmetry.space_group_name_H-M   'P 1'
#
loop_
_entity.id
_entity.type
_entity.pdbx_description
1 polymer ?
#
loop_
_entity_poly.entity_id
_entity_poly.type
_entity_poly.pdbx_seq_one_letter_code
_entity_poly.pdbx_strand_id
1 'polypeptide(L)'
;MALAKIAKKKSKELDEEVIAILFRDSDGTSSTIRGLWEDKIQSIETGFKIEKFDRGVAMLPNPKSEAWLICALKDKAYENCQKLEKRSGNDKSPDNLKDELESFGIELEHINEMIQDGCIDIEKIDMPSFDYFTKQLKALL
;
A
#
# COMPACT_ATOMS: atom_id res chain seq x y z
N MET A 1 6.03 -18.28 -7.15
CA MET A 1 5.01 -17.23 -7.36
C MET A 1 5.00 -16.76 -8.82
N ALA A 2 3.83 -16.62 -9.45
CA ALA A 2 3.73 -16.26 -10.88
C ALA A 2 4.34 -14.88 -11.21
N LEU A 3 4.13 -13.88 -10.34
CA LEU A 3 4.65 -12.51 -10.54
C LEU A 3 6.19 -12.46 -10.66
N ALA A 4 6.91 -13.20 -9.80
CA ALA A 4 8.37 -13.26 -9.85
C ALA A 4 8.89 -13.79 -11.20
N LYS A 5 8.22 -14.82 -11.76
CA LYS A 5 8.57 -15.37 -13.07
C LYS A 5 8.32 -14.37 -14.19
N ILE A 6 7.19 -13.64 -14.12
CA ILE A 6 6.84 -12.58 -15.06
C ILE A 6 7.89 -11.47 -15.00
N ALA A 7 8.27 -11.03 -13.80
CA ALA A 7 9.28 -10.00 -13.60
C ALA A 7 10.65 -10.41 -14.18
N LYS A 8 11.10 -11.64 -13.90
CA LYS A 8 12.34 -12.17 -14.51
C LYS A 8 12.29 -12.21 -16.03
N LYS A 9 11.16 -12.60 -16.61
CA LYS A 9 10.96 -12.58 -18.06
C LYS A 9 11.04 -11.14 -18.59
N LYS A 10 10.36 -10.21 -17.92
CA LYS A 10 10.34 -8.80 -18.31
C LYS A 10 11.71 -8.13 -18.23
N SER A 11 12.49 -8.42 -17.19
CA SER A 11 13.87 -7.95 -17.05
C SER A 11 14.75 -8.40 -18.22
N LYS A 12 14.63 -9.67 -18.64
CA LYS A 12 15.35 -10.18 -19.82
C LYS A 12 14.87 -9.56 -21.13
N GLU A 13 13.56 -9.30 -21.26
CA GLU A 13 12.98 -8.70 -22.47
C GLU A 13 13.39 -7.23 -22.64
N LEU A 14 13.55 -6.50 -21.54
CA LEU A 14 13.96 -5.09 -21.54
C LEU A 14 15.47 -4.89 -21.49
N ASP A 15 16.24 -5.94 -21.15
CA ASP A 15 17.66 -5.85 -20.78
C ASP A 15 17.90 -4.83 -19.64
N GLU A 16 16.95 -4.76 -18.71
CA GLU A 16 16.93 -3.82 -17.60
C GLU A 16 16.55 -4.53 -16.29
N GLU A 17 16.96 -3.94 -15.16
CA GLU A 17 16.47 -4.37 -13.86
C GLU A 17 15.00 -3.96 -13.68
N VAL A 18 14.19 -4.87 -13.12
CA VAL A 18 12.79 -4.58 -12.81
C VAL A 18 12.52 -4.80 -11.34
N ILE A 19 11.63 -3.99 -10.77
CA ILE A 19 11.07 -4.19 -9.44
C ILE A 19 9.66 -4.75 -9.63
N ALA A 20 9.34 -5.85 -8.94
CA ALA A 20 8.00 -6.42 -8.97
C ALA A 20 7.25 -6.04 -7.70
N ILE A 21 6.19 -5.26 -7.84
CA ILE A 21 5.33 -4.88 -6.71
C ILE A 21 4.08 -5.75 -6.74
N LEU A 22 3.83 -6.50 -5.65
CA LEU A 22 2.53 -7.16 -5.46
C LEU A 22 1.65 -6.28 -4.57
N PHE A 23 0.63 -5.70 -5.18
CA PHE A 23 -0.44 -5.00 -4.47
C PHE A 23 -1.54 -5.97 -4.03
N ARG A 24 -1.97 -5.85 -2.76
CA ARG A 24 -3.14 -6.55 -2.24
C ARG A 24 -3.67 -5.82 -1.00
N ASP A 25 -4.97 -5.56 -0.93
CA ASP A 25 -5.56 -5.07 0.32
C ASP A 25 -5.58 -6.17 1.39
N SER A 26 -5.44 -5.78 2.65
CA SER A 26 -5.48 -6.74 3.75
C SER A 26 -6.92 -7.15 4.09
N ASP A 27 -7.94 -6.40 3.64
CA ASP A 27 -9.39 -6.65 3.79
C ASP A 27 -9.76 -7.24 5.16
N GLY A 28 -9.12 -6.74 6.21
CA GLY A 28 -9.36 -7.20 7.57
C GLY A 28 -10.74 -6.72 8.04
N THR A 29 -11.57 -7.63 8.55
CA THR A 29 -12.62 -7.25 9.49
C THR A 29 -11.96 -6.88 10.82
N SER A 30 -12.56 -5.96 11.59
CA SER A 30 -12.04 -5.42 12.85
C SER A 30 -11.58 -6.46 13.89
N SER A 31 -11.91 -7.73 13.68
CA SER A 31 -11.57 -8.88 14.53
C SER A 31 -10.25 -9.58 14.20
N THR A 32 -9.48 -9.13 13.20
CA THR A 32 -8.24 -9.84 12.81
C THR A 32 -6.99 -8.95 12.87
N ILE A 33 -6.30 -9.17 13.98
CA ILE A 33 -5.13 -8.52 14.55
C ILE A 33 -3.90 -8.62 13.63
N ARG A 34 -3.07 -7.58 13.65
CA ARG A 34 -1.68 -7.41 13.16
C ARG A 34 -0.92 -8.64 12.63
N GLY A 35 -1.02 -9.80 13.30
CA GLY A 35 -0.44 -11.07 12.83
C GLY A 35 -0.88 -11.47 11.43
N LEU A 36 -2.14 -11.23 11.02
CA LEU A 36 -2.56 -11.53 9.65
C LEU A 36 -1.86 -10.66 8.60
N TRP A 37 -1.53 -9.42 8.93
CA TRP A 37 -0.81 -8.54 8.02
C TRP A 37 0.64 -9.01 7.88
N GLU A 38 1.31 -9.30 9.00
CA GLU A 38 2.69 -9.82 9.02
C GLU A 38 2.79 -11.18 8.30
N ASP A 39 1.83 -12.09 8.52
CA ASP A 39 1.76 -13.40 7.84
C ASP A 39 1.56 -13.25 6.33
N LYS A 40 0.71 -12.29 5.90
CA LYS A 40 0.50 -11.99 4.47
C LYS A 40 1.76 -11.43 3.83
N ILE A 41 2.43 -10.49 4.49
CA ILE A 41 3.73 -9.96 4.06
C ILE A 41 4.73 -11.10 3.91
N GLN A 42 4.89 -11.94 4.93
CA GLN A 42 5.83 -13.05 4.92
C GLN A 42 5.51 -14.06 3.81
N SER A 43 4.23 -14.34 3.57
CA SER A 43 3.79 -15.20 2.46
C SER A 43 4.22 -14.66 1.10
N ILE A 44 4.04 -13.36 0.87
CA ILE A 44 4.43 -12.69 -0.38
C ILE A 44 5.95 -12.72 -0.55
N GLU A 45 6.70 -12.31 0.47
CA GLU A 45 8.17 -12.32 0.44
C GLU A 45 8.72 -13.73 0.19
N THR A 46 8.16 -14.73 0.86
CA THR A 46 8.55 -16.14 0.66
C THR A 46 8.28 -16.58 -0.78
N GLY A 47 7.17 -16.13 -1.36
CA GLY A 47 6.83 -16.38 -2.76
C GLY A 47 7.88 -15.84 -3.74
N PHE A 48 8.46 -14.67 -3.46
CA PHE A 48 9.57 -14.09 -4.23
C PHE A 48 10.89 -14.84 -3.99
N LYS A 49 11.20 -15.15 -2.72
CA LYS A 49 12.41 -15.90 -2.32
C LYS A 49 12.49 -17.30 -2.96
N ILE A 50 11.37 -18.05 -2.98
CA ILE A 50 11.30 -19.38 -3.63
C ILE A 50 11.66 -19.30 -5.12
N GLU A 51 11.25 -18.21 -5.77
CA GLU A 51 11.56 -17.97 -7.18
C GLU A 51 12.93 -17.33 -7.38
N LYS A 52 13.73 -17.12 -6.33
CA LYS A 52 15.02 -16.43 -6.34
C LYS A 52 14.93 -15.06 -7.00
N PHE A 53 13.93 -14.27 -6.63
CA PHE A 53 13.73 -12.92 -7.15
C PHE A 53 13.82 -11.93 -5.99
N ASP A 54 14.95 -11.24 -5.89
CA ASP A 54 15.27 -10.40 -4.72
C ASP A 54 14.77 -8.94 -4.89
N ARG A 55 14.20 -8.61 -6.06
CA ARG A 55 13.64 -7.28 -6.37
C ARG A 55 12.10 -7.25 -6.27
N GLY A 56 11.55 -8.09 -5.40
CA GLY A 56 10.10 -8.20 -5.16
C GLY A 56 9.68 -7.46 -3.90
N VAL A 57 8.62 -6.64 -3.98
CA VAL A 57 8.10 -5.84 -2.87
C VAL A 57 6.62 -6.13 -2.66
N ALA A 58 6.23 -6.32 -1.40
CA ALA A 58 4.82 -6.39 -1.03
C ALA A 58 4.29 -4.98 -0.75
N MET A 59 3.24 -4.58 -1.46
CA MET A 59 2.46 -3.38 -1.19
C MET A 59 1.14 -3.83 -0.57
N LEU A 60 1.14 -3.97 0.76
CA LEU A 60 0.01 -4.49 1.53
C LEU A 60 -0.48 -3.40 2.48
N PRO A 61 -1.47 -2.58 2.12
CA PRO A 61 -2.07 -1.63 3.05
C PRO A 61 -2.75 -2.33 4.23
N ASN A 62 -2.96 -1.59 5.31
CA ASN A 62 -3.70 -2.07 6.47
C ASN A 62 -4.70 -1.01 6.96
N PRO A 63 -6.02 -1.23 6.92
CA PRO A 63 -6.68 -2.38 6.29
C PRO A 63 -6.69 -2.31 4.74
N LYS A 64 -6.63 -1.10 4.16
CA LYS A 64 -6.72 -0.83 2.72
C LYS A 64 -6.03 0.49 2.34
N SER A 65 -5.74 0.69 1.06
CA SER A 65 -4.96 1.84 0.56
C SER A 65 -5.58 3.22 0.84
N GLU A 66 -6.90 3.30 0.95
CA GLU A 66 -7.65 4.54 1.18
C GLU A 66 -7.25 5.22 2.49
N ALA A 67 -6.84 4.44 3.49
CA ALA A 67 -6.29 4.99 4.74
C ALA A 67 -5.08 5.91 4.49
N TRP A 68 -4.25 5.58 3.49
CA TRP A 68 -3.08 6.38 3.11
C TRP A 68 -3.46 7.73 2.52
N LEU A 69 -4.46 7.76 1.65
CA LEU A 69 -4.93 8.99 1.02
C LEU A 69 -5.70 9.89 2.00
N ILE A 70 -6.58 9.31 2.81
CA ILE A 70 -7.34 10.04 3.85
C ILE A 70 -6.41 10.75 4.83
N CYS A 71 -5.27 10.13 5.18
CA CYS A 71 -4.27 10.76 6.02
C CYS A 71 -3.81 12.12 5.49
N ALA A 72 -3.62 12.23 4.18
CA ALA A 72 -3.17 13.46 3.53
C ALA A 72 -4.31 14.45 3.23
N LEU A 73 -5.54 13.97 3.06
CA LEU A 73 -6.68 14.77 2.59
C LEU A 73 -7.56 15.37 3.70
N LYS A 74 -7.61 14.77 4.89
CA LYS A 74 -8.42 15.26 6.01
C LYS A 74 -7.97 16.64 6.50
N ASP A 75 -8.88 17.38 7.14
CA ASP A 75 -8.65 18.74 7.68
C ASP A 75 -7.34 18.89 8.46
N LYS A 76 -7.03 17.89 9.31
CA LYS A 76 -5.76 17.77 10.03
C LYS A 76 -4.84 16.80 9.32
N ALA A 77 -4.35 17.20 8.15
CA ALA A 77 -3.49 16.37 7.32
C ALA A 77 -2.29 15.84 8.11
N TYR A 78 -1.93 14.58 7.87
CA TYR A 78 -0.80 13.87 8.48
C TYR A 78 -0.88 13.61 10.00
N GLU A 79 -1.89 14.13 10.70
CA GLU A 79 -2.03 13.89 12.13
C GLU A 79 -2.71 12.55 12.44
N ASN A 80 -2.19 11.77 13.39
CA ASN A 80 -2.85 10.55 13.91
C ASN A 80 -3.20 9.50 12.83
N CYS A 81 -2.42 9.38 11.76
CA CYS A 81 -2.75 8.52 10.63
C CYS A 81 -2.77 7.03 10.97
N GLN A 82 -2.00 6.59 11.97
CA GLN A 82 -2.00 5.21 12.45
C GLN A 82 -3.36 4.77 13.02
N LYS A 83 -4.26 5.70 13.36
CA LYS A 83 -5.64 5.37 13.76
C LYS A 83 -6.48 4.88 12.58
N LEU A 84 -6.19 5.35 11.36
CA LEU A 84 -6.88 4.91 10.15
C LEU A 84 -6.60 3.42 9.88
N GLU A 85 -5.38 2.95 10.18
CA GLU A 85 -5.03 1.53 10.03
C GLU A 85 -5.72 0.59 11.04
N LYS A 86 -6.35 1.14 12.07
CA LYS A 86 -7.12 0.37 13.06
C LYS A 86 -8.60 0.27 12.71
N ARG A 87 -9.04 0.92 11.63
CA ARG A 87 -10.44 0.87 11.17
C ARG A 87 -10.71 -0.44 10.45
N SER A 88 -12.00 -0.71 10.25
CA SER A 88 -12.45 -1.87 9.48
C SER A 88 -12.14 -1.68 7.99
N GLY A 89 -11.65 -2.72 7.34
CA GLY A 89 -11.52 -2.75 5.88
C GLY A 89 -12.84 -3.01 5.15
N ASN A 90 -13.88 -3.45 5.87
CA ASN A 90 -15.16 -3.81 5.27
C ASN A 90 -15.99 -2.58 4.90
N ASP A 91 -16.32 -2.43 3.61
CA ASP A 91 -17.16 -1.35 3.07
C ASP A 91 -18.55 -1.28 3.69
N LYS A 92 -19.05 -2.38 4.26
CA LYS A 92 -20.35 -2.38 4.96
C LYS A 92 -20.30 -1.86 6.39
N SER A 93 -19.12 -1.48 6.88
CA SER A 93 -18.99 -0.94 8.24
C SER A 93 -19.55 0.48 8.28
N PRO A 94 -20.12 0.92 9.43
CA PRO A 94 -20.35 2.34 9.64
C PRO A 94 -19.01 3.07 9.55
N ASP A 95 -19.00 4.24 8.91
CA ASP A 95 -17.80 5.03 8.64
C ASP A 95 -16.70 4.21 7.94
N ASN A 96 -17.00 3.63 6.77
CA ASN A 96 -15.98 2.93 5.99
C ASN A 96 -15.04 3.92 5.28
N LEU A 97 -13.80 3.49 5.03
CA LEU A 97 -12.76 4.33 4.45
C LEU A 97 -13.05 4.74 3.00
N LYS A 98 -13.84 3.96 2.27
CA LYS A 98 -14.12 4.26 0.86
C LYS A 98 -15.05 5.46 0.75
N ASP A 99 -16.16 5.44 1.48
CA ASP A 99 -17.12 6.54 1.52
C ASP A 99 -16.49 7.82 2.09
N GLU A 100 -15.58 7.70 3.07
CA GLU A 100 -14.84 8.86 3.58
C GLU A 100 -13.90 9.46 2.53
N LEU A 101 -13.18 8.64 1.77
CA LEU A 101 -12.34 9.12 0.68
C LEU A 101 -13.20 9.80 -0.41
N GLU A 102 -14.33 9.20 -0.77
CA GLU A 102 -15.28 9.77 -1.74
C GLU A 102 -15.89 11.10 -1.23
N SER A 103 -16.07 11.25 0.08
CA SER A 103 -16.66 12.47 0.68
C SER A 103 -15.82 13.73 0.50
N PHE A 104 -14.51 13.60 0.21
CA PHE A 104 -13.67 14.75 -0.14
C PHE A 104 -14.06 15.37 -1.50
N GLY A 105 -14.79 14.65 -2.35
CA GLY A 105 -15.24 15.15 -3.66
C GLY A 105 -14.08 15.40 -4.63
N ILE A 106 -12.98 14.66 -4.49
CA ILE A 106 -11.79 14.79 -5.31
C ILE A 106 -11.72 13.59 -6.26
N GLU A 107 -11.68 13.86 -7.57
CA GLU A 107 -11.50 12.85 -8.60
C GLU A 107 -10.10 12.21 -8.52
N LEU A 108 -9.99 10.92 -8.86
CA LEU A 108 -8.73 10.16 -8.73
C LEU A 108 -7.58 10.77 -9.56
N GLU A 109 -7.89 11.29 -10.75
CA GLU A 109 -6.93 11.99 -11.60
C GLU A 109 -6.35 13.21 -10.88
N HIS A 110 -7.19 13.94 -10.15
CA HIS A 110 -6.76 15.12 -9.40
C HIS A 110 -5.90 14.76 -8.18
N ILE A 111 -6.16 13.63 -7.53
CA ILE A 111 -5.27 13.13 -6.46
C ILE A 111 -3.85 12.90 -7.00
N ASN A 112 -3.72 12.35 -8.21
CA ASN A 112 -2.40 12.15 -8.82
C ASN A 112 -1.70 13.48 -9.13
N GLU A 113 -2.43 14.47 -9.65
CA GLU A 113 -1.91 15.82 -9.87
C GLU A 113 -1.43 16.44 -8.54
N MET A 114 -2.24 16.32 -7.48
CA MET A 114 -1.88 16.82 -6.15
C MET A 114 -0.61 16.17 -5.59
N ILE A 115 -0.38 14.88 -5.86
CA ILE A 115 0.87 14.20 -5.48
C ILE A 115 2.05 14.74 -6.30
N GLN A 116 1.87 14.90 -7.62
CA GLN A 116 2.94 15.37 -8.52
C GLN A 116 3.36 16.81 -8.23
N ASP A 117 2.40 17.68 -7.91
CA ASP A 117 2.64 19.10 -7.63
C ASP A 117 3.01 19.36 -6.15
N GLY A 118 3.08 18.30 -5.33
CA GLY A 118 3.50 18.37 -3.92
C GLY A 118 2.44 18.87 -2.94
N CYS A 119 1.19 19.08 -3.39
CA CYS A 119 0.05 19.35 -2.52
C CYS A 119 -0.21 18.18 -1.55
N ILE A 120 -0.05 16.95 -2.03
CA ILE A 120 0.01 15.74 -1.21
C ILE A 120 1.48 15.32 -1.11
N ASP A 121 2.08 15.61 0.04
CA ASP A 121 3.40 15.11 0.40
C ASP A 121 3.29 13.69 0.96
N ILE A 122 3.61 12.69 0.14
CA ILE A 122 3.56 11.28 0.54
C ILE A 122 4.60 10.93 1.60
N GLU A 123 5.68 11.70 1.72
CA GLU A 123 6.75 11.45 2.72
C GLU A 123 6.30 11.81 4.14
N LYS A 124 5.21 12.57 4.28
CA LYS A 124 4.60 12.89 5.58
C LYS A 124 3.59 11.85 6.06
N ILE A 125 3.29 10.83 5.26
CA ILE A 125 2.35 9.77 5.64
C ILE A 125 3.04 8.84 6.65
N ASP A 126 2.71 9.01 7.93
CA ASP A 126 3.21 8.19 9.04
C ASP A 126 2.22 7.06 9.37
N MET A 127 2.40 5.91 8.69
CA MET A 127 1.55 4.73 8.84
C MET A 127 2.37 3.44 8.66
N PRO A 128 2.30 2.48 9.60
CA PRO A 128 3.14 1.28 9.58
C PRO A 128 3.14 0.49 8.25
N SER A 129 1.99 0.33 7.60
CA SER A 129 1.93 -0.41 6.33
C SER A 129 2.53 0.38 5.16
N PHE A 130 2.39 1.71 5.19
CA PHE A 130 2.99 2.61 4.19
C PHE A 130 4.49 2.71 4.37
N ASP A 131 4.95 2.88 5.62
CA ASP A 131 6.38 2.94 5.98
C ASP A 131 7.11 1.66 5.59
N TYR A 132 6.49 0.50 5.85
CA TYR A 132 7.02 -0.78 5.41
C TYR A 132 7.20 -0.79 3.88
N PHE A 133 6.14 -0.48 3.13
CA PHE A 133 6.18 -0.54 1.67
C PHE A 133 7.24 0.42 1.09
N THR A 134 7.24 1.68 1.52
CA THR A 134 8.17 2.70 1.03
C THR A 134 9.61 2.38 1.39
N LYS A 135 9.87 1.86 2.59
CA LYS A 135 11.21 1.40 2.99
C LYS A 135 11.71 0.26 2.11
N GLN A 136 10.87 -0.75 1.86
CA GLN A 136 11.23 -1.89 1.01
C GLN A 136 11.45 -1.47 -0.44
N LEU A 137 10.63 -0.56 -0.97
CA LEU A 137 10.79 -0.03 -2.32
C LEU A 137 12.07 0.80 -2.45
N LYS A 138 12.32 1.74 -1.53
CA LYS A 138 13.52 2.60 -1.52
C LYS A 138 14.82 1.80 -1.38
N ALA A 139 14.80 0.64 -0.76
CA ALA A 139 15.97 -0.24 -0.68
C ALA A 139 16.37 -0.88 -2.01
N LEU A 140 15.53 -0.78 -3.05
CA LEU A 140 15.75 -1.37 -4.38
C LEU A 140 15.93 -0.33 -5.49
N LEU A 141 15.67 0.95 -5.22
CA LEU A 141 15.90 2.08 -6.13
C LEU A 141 17.36 2.51 -6.08
#